data_AF-A0A9P5ZX02-F1
#
_entry.id   AF-A0A9P5ZX02-F1
#
_cell.length_a   1.000
_cell.length_b   1.000
_cell.length_c   1.000
_cell.angle_alpha   90.00
_cell.angle_beta   90.00
_cell.angle_gamma   90.00
#
_symmetry.space_group_name_H-M   'P 1'
#
loop_
_entity.id
_entity.type
_entity.pdbx_description
1 polymer ?
#
loop_
_entity_poly.entity_id
_entity_poly.type
_entity_poly.pdbx_seq_one_letter_code
_entity_poly.pdbx_strand_id
1 'polypeptide(L)'
;LTMLQCANSLVFVGIIDPPDIVTMGSWIFNHGSLGAYRGLNELGFKITNITEAVAAFAMVHNHLLKYVEDDSKNTLGLASNCSVIAVEHILCKVTRWTKVLKDSQLC
;
A
#
# COMPACT_ATOMS: atom_id res chain seq x y z
N LEU A 1 -7.74 -9.81 -1.58
CA LEU A 1 -6.64 -10.05 -0.62
C LEU A 1 -5.80 -11.27 -1.02
N THR A 2 -6.39 -12.45 -1.18
CA THR A 2 -5.66 -13.70 -1.50
C THR A 2 -4.88 -13.68 -2.82
N MET A 3 -5.42 -13.09 -3.89
CA MET A 3 -4.72 -13.04 -5.19
C MET A 3 -3.49 -12.12 -5.18
N LEU A 4 -3.55 -10.98 -4.47
CA LEU A 4 -2.40 -10.07 -4.33
C LEU A 4 -1.30 -10.65 -3.43
N GLN A 5 -1.69 -11.41 -2.40
CA GLN A 5 -0.74 -12.19 -1.58
C GLN A 5 -0.07 -13.30 -2.41
N CYS A 6 -0.82 -13.94 -3.31
CA CYS A 6 -0.26 -14.89 -4.26
C CYS A 6 0.72 -14.20 -5.21
N ALA A 7 0.32 -13.08 -5.84
CA ALA A 7 1.19 -12.29 -6.71
C ALA A 7 2.46 -11.84 -5.99
N ASN A 8 2.36 -11.37 -4.75
CA ASN A 8 3.52 -11.02 -3.91
C ASN A 8 4.49 -12.19 -3.74
N SER A 9 3.95 -13.40 -3.49
CA SER A 9 4.76 -14.61 -3.33
C SER A 9 5.47 -14.97 -4.63
N LEU A 10 4.78 -14.86 -5.78
CA LEU A 10 5.33 -15.13 -7.11
C LEU A 10 6.43 -14.12 -7.49
N VAL A 11 6.26 -12.84 -7.16
CA VAL A 11 7.31 -11.82 -7.32
C VAL A 11 8.51 -12.14 -6.45
N PHE A 12 8.27 -12.53 -5.19
CA PHE A 12 9.33 -12.84 -4.23
C PHE A 12 10.22 -14.00 -4.71
N VAL A 13 9.62 -15.05 -5.30
CA VAL A 13 10.38 -16.17 -5.87
C VAL A 13 10.89 -15.92 -7.30
N GLY A 14 10.68 -14.72 -7.85
CA GLY A 14 11.18 -14.32 -9.17
C GLY A 14 10.45 -14.96 -10.36
N ILE A 15 9.22 -15.44 -10.17
CA ILE A 15 8.42 -16.05 -11.24
C ILE A 15 7.74 -14.98 -12.10
N ILE A 16 7.34 -13.85 -11.50
CA ILE A 16 6.73 -12.72 -12.20
C ILE A 16 7.40 -11.41 -11.80
N ASP A 17 7.33 -10.43 -12.69
CA ASP A 17 7.76 -9.07 -12.38
C ASP A 17 6.76 -8.37 -11.45
N PRO A 18 7.23 -7.52 -10.53
CA PRO A 18 6.34 -6.68 -9.75
C PRO A 18 5.64 -5.66 -10.66
N PRO A 19 4.42 -5.23 -10.30
CA PRO A 19 3.83 -4.06 -10.95
C PRO A 19 4.69 -2.82 -10.66
N ASP A 20 4.62 -1.82 -11.54
CA ASP A 20 5.17 -0.50 -11.24
C ASP A 20 4.18 0.35 -10.42
N ILE A 21 4.63 1.53 -9.98
CA ILE A 21 3.82 2.47 -9.19
C ILE A 21 2.54 2.89 -9.94
N VAL A 22 2.64 3.10 -11.26
CA VAL A 22 1.51 3.55 -12.09
C VAL A 22 0.45 2.47 -12.17
N THR A 23 0.88 1.24 -12.42
CA THR A 23 0.03 0.04 -12.50
C THR A 23 -0.66 -0.20 -11.17
N MET A 24 0.09 -0.18 -10.05
CA MET A 24 -0.50 -0.40 -8.73
C MET A 24 -1.46 0.73 -8.33
N GLY A 25 -1.09 2.00 -8.54
CA GLY A 25 -1.96 3.15 -8.24
C GLY A 25 -3.25 3.15 -9.07
N SER A 26 -3.14 2.79 -10.36
CA SER A 26 -4.29 2.61 -11.25
C SER A 26 -5.19 1.47 -10.79
N TRP A 27 -4.60 0.35 -10.38
CA TRP A 27 -5.34 -0.79 -9.84
C TRP A 27 -6.08 -0.41 -8.55
N ILE A 28 -5.43 0.33 -7.63
CA ILE A 28 -6.05 0.82 -6.39
C ILE A 28 -7.26 1.72 -6.71
N PHE A 29 -7.15 2.63 -7.68
CA PHE A 29 -8.27 3.48 -8.10
C PHE A 29 -9.45 2.67 -8.64
N ASN A 30 -9.17 1.72 -9.53
CA ASN A 30 -10.20 0.86 -10.13
C ASN A 30 -10.86 -0.10 -9.12
N HIS A 31 -10.26 -0.26 -7.94
CA HIS A 31 -10.77 -1.10 -6.85
C HIS A 31 -11.07 -0.28 -5.59
N GLY A 32 -11.75 0.85 -5.74
CA GLY A 32 -12.04 1.79 -4.65
C GLY A 32 -12.81 1.23 -3.44
N SER A 33 -13.43 0.05 -3.56
CA SER A 33 -14.06 -0.64 -2.43
C SER A 33 -13.07 -1.35 -1.50
N LEU A 34 -11.81 -1.52 -1.90
CA LEU A 34 -10.78 -2.25 -1.17
C LEU A 34 -10.03 -1.38 -0.16
N GLY A 35 -9.27 -2.05 0.71
CA GLY A 35 -8.60 -1.45 1.87
C GLY A 35 -7.56 -0.40 1.50
N ALA A 36 -6.77 -0.60 0.43
CA ALA A 36 -5.71 0.33 0.07
C ALA A 36 -6.25 1.71 -0.35
N TYR A 37 -7.31 1.75 -1.17
CA TYR A 37 -7.97 3.00 -1.56
C TYR A 37 -8.55 3.73 -0.34
N ARG A 38 -9.25 3.00 0.53
CA ARG A 38 -9.76 3.55 1.79
C ARG A 38 -8.64 4.03 2.70
N GLY A 39 -7.52 3.31 2.75
CA GLY A 39 -6.32 3.67 3.50
C GLY A 39 -5.76 5.02 3.06
N LEU A 40 -5.67 5.26 1.75
CA LEU A 40 -5.27 6.58 1.23
C LEU A 40 -6.24 7.69 1.69
N ASN A 41 -7.54 7.45 1.64
CA ASN A 41 -8.53 8.44 2.11
C ASN A 41 -8.44 8.69 3.63
N GLU A 42 -8.21 7.65 4.44
CA GLU A 42 -8.01 7.78 5.90
C GLU A 42 -6.70 8.52 6.25
N LEU A 43 -5.70 8.48 5.38
CA LEU A 43 -4.49 9.32 5.51
C LEU A 43 -4.74 10.79 5.10
N GLY A 44 -5.93 11.13 4.62
CA GLY A 44 -6.34 12.49 4.26
C GLY A 44 -6.22 12.84 2.78
N PHE A 45 -5.85 11.90 1.91
CA PHE A 45 -5.86 12.13 0.47
C PHE A 45 -7.32 12.22 -0.04
N LYS A 46 -7.60 13.17 -0.93
CA LYS A 46 -8.91 13.31 -1.59
C LYS A 46 -8.77 12.86 -3.05
N ILE A 47 -9.09 11.59 -3.31
CA ILE A 47 -8.88 10.98 -4.62
C ILE A 47 -10.17 11.00 -5.43
N THR A 48 -10.18 11.74 -6.53
CA THR A 48 -11.30 11.90 -7.46
C THR A 48 -11.03 11.28 -8.84
N ASN A 49 -9.76 11.07 -9.18
CA ASN A 49 -9.34 10.50 -10.45
C ASN A 49 -8.10 9.60 -10.31
N ILE A 50 -7.77 8.88 -11.39
CA ILE A 50 -6.68 7.91 -11.43
C ILE A 50 -5.30 8.55 -11.20
N THR A 51 -5.08 9.76 -11.73
CA THR A 51 -3.82 10.49 -11.60
C THR A 51 -3.56 10.84 -10.14
N GLU A 52 -4.58 11.29 -9.42
CA GLU A 52 -4.52 11.55 -7.99
C GLU A 52 -4.25 10.28 -7.17
N ALA A 53 -4.84 9.15 -7.55
CA ALA A 53 -4.58 7.88 -6.88
C ALA A 53 -3.12 7.42 -7.05
N VAL A 54 -2.59 7.51 -8.27
CA VAL A 54 -1.20 7.19 -8.58
C VAL A 54 -0.25 8.12 -7.82
N ALA A 55 -0.53 9.43 -7.80
CA ALA A 55 0.28 10.40 -7.06
C ALA A 55 0.26 10.15 -5.55
N ALA A 56 -0.92 9.93 -4.96
CA ALA A 56 -1.07 9.63 -3.54
C ALA A 56 -0.33 8.35 -3.15
N PHE A 57 -0.48 7.29 -3.95
CA PHE A 57 0.23 6.03 -3.75
C PHE A 57 1.75 6.21 -3.84
N ALA A 58 2.24 6.94 -4.86
CA ALA A 58 3.66 7.25 -5.02
C ALA A 58 4.23 8.04 -3.83
N MET A 59 3.47 9.01 -3.30
CA MET A 59 3.86 9.79 -2.13
C MET A 59 4.03 8.89 -0.89
N VAL A 60 3.08 7.99 -0.63
CA VAL A 60 3.17 7.05 0.49
C VAL A 60 4.35 6.09 0.30
N HIS A 61 4.50 5.53 -0.90
CA HIS A 61 5.61 4.63 -1.23
C HIS A 61 6.97 5.30 -0.98
N ASN A 62 7.17 6.50 -1.51
CA ASN A 62 8.42 7.25 -1.35
C ASN A 62 8.65 7.68 0.10
N HIS A 63 7.59 8.02 0.83
CA HIS A 63 7.70 8.34 2.25
C HIS A 63 8.20 7.13 3.06
N LEU A 64 7.62 5.95 2.84
CA LEU A 64 8.04 4.73 3.52
C LEU A 64 9.48 4.34 3.16
N LEU A 65 9.84 4.40 1.88
CA LEU A 65 11.22 4.16 1.45
C LEU A 65 12.24 5.15 2.03
N LYS A 66 11.82 6.39 2.30
CA LYS A 66 12.72 7.41 2.85
C LYS A 66 12.88 7.30 4.36
N TYR A 67 11.82 7.00 5.11
CA TYR A 67 11.80 7.16 6.56
C TYR A 67 11.75 5.86 7.37
N VAL A 68 11.46 4.72 6.75
CA VAL A 68 11.57 3.42 7.43
C VAL A 68 13.05 3.02 7.52
N GLU A 69 13.48 2.47 8.65
CA GLU A 69 14.85 1.96 8.82
C GLU A 69 15.10 0.74 7.93
N ASP A 70 16.35 0.53 7.51
CA ASP A 70 16.67 -0.48 6.49
C ASP A 70 16.35 -1.92 6.95
N ASP A 71 16.56 -2.26 8.22
CA ASP A 71 16.17 -3.56 8.77
C ASP A 71 14.65 -3.78 8.70
N SER A 72 13.88 -2.73 8.98
CA SER A 72 12.43 -2.74 8.86
C SER A 72 11.99 -2.82 7.39
N LYS A 73 12.68 -2.14 6.47
CA LYS A 73 12.39 -2.23 5.03
C LYS A 73 12.58 -3.65 4.51
N ASN A 74 13.64 -4.33 4.92
CA ASN A 74 13.90 -5.73 4.56
C ASN A 74 12.79 -6.63 5.08
N THR A 75 12.44 -6.48 6.36
CA THR A 75 11.37 -7.26 7.01
C THR A 75 10.00 -7.07 6.34
N LEU A 76 9.69 -5.84 5.93
CA LEU A 76 8.42 -5.48 5.29
C LEU A 76 8.40 -5.73 3.78
N GLY A 77 9.52 -6.14 3.18
CA GLY A 77 9.65 -6.29 1.72
C GLY A 77 9.73 -4.98 0.94
N LEU A 78 9.92 -3.83 1.62
CA LEU A 78 10.05 -2.50 1.01
C LEU A 78 11.39 -2.29 0.29
N ALA A 79 12.45 -2.96 0.73
CA ALA A 79 13.77 -2.90 0.07
C ALA A 79 13.90 -3.86 -1.13
N SER A 80 12.85 -4.64 -1.41
CA SER A 80 12.85 -5.66 -2.46
C SER A 80 12.04 -5.21 -3.68
N ASN A 81 12.08 -6.01 -4.75
CA ASN A 81 11.23 -5.85 -5.92
C ASN A 81 9.72 -5.87 -5.58
N CYS A 82 9.32 -6.32 -4.40
CA CYS A 82 7.92 -6.33 -3.95
C CYS A 82 7.46 -5.01 -3.31
N SER A 83 8.25 -3.94 -3.32
CA SER A 83 8.01 -2.72 -2.53
C SER A 83 6.60 -2.15 -2.72
N VAL A 84 6.09 -2.11 -3.95
CA VAL A 84 4.75 -1.56 -4.23
C VAL A 84 3.62 -2.45 -3.70
N ILE A 85 3.77 -3.77 -3.75
CA ILE A 85 2.76 -4.70 -3.20
C ILE A 85 2.77 -4.62 -1.67
N ALA A 86 3.96 -4.50 -1.07
CA ALA A 86 4.10 -4.28 0.37
C ALA A 86 3.39 -2.97 0.81
N VAL A 87 3.56 -1.87 0.08
CA VAL A 87 2.87 -0.60 0.39
C VAL A 87 1.35 -0.72 0.25
N GLU A 88 0.84 -1.40 -0.77
CA GLU A 88 -0.60 -1.70 -0.89
C GLU A 88 -1.12 -2.45 0.35
N HIS A 89 -0.40 -3.48 0.79
CA HIS A 89 -0.76 -4.24 1.98
C HIS A 89 -0.74 -3.39 3.26
N ILE A 90 0.25 -2.50 3.41
CA ILE A 90 0.31 -1.55 4.54
C ILE A 90 -0.91 -0.62 4.52
N LEU A 91 -1.24 -0.03 3.37
CA LEU A 91 -2.41 0.83 3.22
C LEU A 91 -3.71 0.10 3.58
N CYS A 92 -3.84 -1.17 3.22
CA CYS A 92 -4.96 -2.00 3.64
C CYS A 92 -5.09 -2.12 5.18
N LYS A 93 -4.00 -1.99 5.94
CA LYS A 93 -4.01 -2.03 7.40
C LYS A 93 -4.27 -0.68 8.06
N VAL A 94 -4.02 0.44 7.37
CA VAL A 94 -4.29 1.79 7.90
C VAL A 94 -5.72 1.90 8.41
N THR A 95 -6.71 1.51 7.62
CA THR A 95 -8.13 1.54 8.01
C THR A 95 -8.41 0.75 9.29
N ARG A 96 -7.74 -0.40 9.47
CA ARG A 96 -7.87 -1.25 10.66
C ARG A 96 -7.24 -0.60 11.88
N TRP A 97 -6.05 -0.01 11.75
CA TRP A 97 -5.39 0.69 12.84
C TRP A 97 -6.12 1.95 13.26
N THR A 98 -6.59 2.74 12.30
CA THR A 98 -7.38 3.94 12.58
C THR A 98 -8.64 3.61 13.37
N LYS A 99 -9.32 2.49 13.05
CA LYS A 99 -10.45 2.02 13.84
C LYS A 99 -10.04 1.70 15.28
N VAL A 100 -8.99 0.89 15.47
CA VAL A 100 -8.51 0.52 16.81
C VAL A 100 -8.10 1.75 17.62
N LEU A 101 -7.41 2.71 17.00
CA LEU A 101 -7.00 3.94 17.68
C LEU A 101 -8.19 4.80 18.10
N LYS A 102 -9.22 4.93 17.24
CA LYS A 102 -10.47 5.63 17.58
C LYS A 102 -11.21 4.93 18.72
N ASP A 103 -11.29 3.60 18.68
CA ASP A 103 -11.96 2.80 19.71
C ASP A 103 -11.22 2.87 21.05
N SER A 104 -9.88 2.90 21.05
CA SER A 104 -9.06 3.02 22.26
C SER A 104 -9.02 4.42 22.87
N GLN A 105 -9.31 5.47 22.11
CA GLN A 105 -9.43 6.85 22.63
C GLN A 105 -10.80 7.13 23.29
N LEU A 106 -11.75 6.20 23.18
CA LEU A 106 -13.07 6.27 23.82
C LEU A 106 -13.11 5.56 25.20
N CYS A 107 -11.94 5.23 25.77
CA CYS A 107 -11.78 4.70 27.13
C CYS A 107 -11.13 5.73 28.04
#